data_AF-A0A2U1USL5-F1
#
_entry.id   AF-A0A2U1USL5-F1
#
_cell.length_a   1.000
_cell.length_b   1.000
_cell.length_c   1.000
_cell.angle_alpha   90.00
_cell.angle_beta   90.00
_cell.angle_gamma   90.00
#
_symmetry.space_group_name_H-M   'P 1'
#
loop_
_entity.id
_entity.type
_entity.pdbx_description
1 polymer ?
#
loop_
_entity_poly.entity_id
_entity_poly.type
_entity_poly.pdbx_seq_one_letter_code
_entity_poly.pdbx_strand_id
1 'polypeptide(L)'
;MASPNVSFDNIPSSIRKPGKYFEFNTRLAVRTLPTNQQKVLIIAQMLDSGTAEPLQAVNIFSDDEAATLFGQGSMAHIMAAEAIGCYSYLQLQIIGIRDAQAALKATGKITITGPAGGAGTLSAWVGSTRIDVAVSADDTADVLADALVTAIGQKTALPVTAAAAAGVVTLTAKNGGAAGNDIVLRTSTTATGITAAVTAMAGGENDPDIAPALAAVFAAGHNIIVCPYATQDALTVLRTHIDNVSGPMEQRGAVGIAGWRKSLSTGTTLASSINKGRITIGWHPGSVKTPAQIAAAYGAVMASEEDPARPLNTLAMTTLDVTALEDRLGRTEQENALYNGLTPFEIGPGDTVQIVRAISTYTKNAEGVDDVSLLDITTIRTLDYVRKACRERIALRFPRDKLSSRTPDRVRSELLDVLYKLEELEIVEEVEANKAMLIVERDSQDVNRLDAAIPCDVVNGLHVFAGRIDLLL
;
A
#
# COMPACT_ATOMS: atom_id res chain seq x y z
N MET A 1 -15.21 49.96 10.38
CA MET A 1 -15.41 49.63 11.81
C MET A 1 -14.05 49.24 12.37
N ALA A 2 -13.60 49.92 13.42
CA ALA A 2 -12.25 49.75 14.00
C ALA A 2 -12.36 49.25 15.45
N SER A 3 -13.13 48.18 15.68
CA SER A 3 -12.99 47.47 16.94
C SER A 3 -11.66 46.71 16.90
N PRO A 4 -10.79 46.82 17.92
CA PRO A 4 -9.56 46.05 17.98
C PRO A 4 -9.83 44.54 17.99
N ASN A 5 -10.97 44.08 18.48
CA ASN A 5 -11.18 42.66 18.77
C ASN A 5 -12.36 42.04 18.03
N VAL A 6 -13.15 42.84 17.31
CA VAL A 6 -14.38 42.38 16.62
C VAL A 6 -14.36 42.86 15.18
N SER A 7 -14.27 41.92 14.24
CA SER A 7 -14.36 42.17 12.79
C SER A 7 -15.66 41.61 12.24
N PHE A 8 -16.24 42.31 11.27
CA PHE A 8 -17.43 41.87 10.55
C PHE A 8 -17.10 41.58 9.08
N ASP A 9 -17.60 40.46 8.55
CA ASP A 9 -17.34 39.99 7.18
C ASP A 9 -18.40 40.48 6.19
N ASN A 10 -19.66 40.44 6.58
CA ASN A 10 -20.81 40.72 5.71
C ASN A 10 -21.49 42.04 6.06
N ILE A 11 -21.40 42.50 7.31
CA ILE A 11 -21.98 43.80 7.72
C ILE A 11 -21.06 44.93 7.24
N PRO A 12 -21.47 45.73 6.24
CA PRO A 12 -20.59 46.72 5.65
C PRO A 12 -20.40 47.92 6.58
N SER A 13 -19.17 48.41 6.68
CA SER A 13 -18.85 49.56 7.54
C SER A 13 -19.48 50.89 7.10
N SER A 14 -20.00 50.96 5.88
CA SER A 14 -20.68 52.13 5.28
C SER A 14 -22.20 52.12 5.49
N ILE A 15 -22.76 51.16 6.24
CA ILE A 15 -24.20 51.06 6.46
C ILE A 15 -24.74 52.27 7.23
N ARG A 16 -25.73 52.97 6.63
CA ARG A 16 -26.33 54.18 7.21
C ARG A 16 -27.71 53.93 7.83
N LYS A 17 -28.35 52.80 7.53
CA LYS A 17 -29.68 52.45 8.03
C LYS A 17 -29.60 52.00 9.50
N PRO A 18 -30.25 52.70 10.45
CA PRO A 18 -30.32 52.27 11.85
C PRO A 18 -30.96 50.89 11.98
N GLY A 19 -30.41 50.00 12.81
CA GLY A 19 -30.92 48.63 12.97
C GLY A 19 -30.06 47.75 13.88
N LYS A 20 -30.53 46.50 14.10
CA LYS A 20 -29.76 45.43 14.74
C LYS A 20 -29.39 44.46 13.64
N TYR A 21 -28.10 44.28 13.40
CA TYR A 21 -27.58 43.40 12.36
C TYR A 21 -26.72 42.34 13.04
N PHE A 22 -27.01 41.09 12.74
CA PHE A 22 -26.25 39.94 13.22
C PHE A 22 -25.69 39.24 11.99
N GLU A 23 -24.45 38.77 12.08
CA GLU A 23 -23.85 37.88 11.08
C GLU A 23 -23.33 36.64 11.78
N PHE A 24 -23.35 35.52 11.06
CA PHE A 24 -22.79 34.26 11.55
C PHE A 24 -21.34 34.17 11.12
N ASN A 25 -20.44 34.09 12.09
CA ASN A 25 -19.05 33.75 11.85
C ASN A 25 -18.87 32.24 12.05
N THR A 26 -18.69 31.51 10.96
CA THR A 26 -18.43 30.06 10.98
C THR A 26 -16.94 29.74 11.06
N ARG A 27 -16.04 30.75 11.04
CA ARG A 27 -14.60 30.53 11.11
C ARG A 27 -14.19 29.81 12.39
N LEU A 28 -14.95 29.89 13.49
CA LEU A 28 -14.69 29.17 14.76
C LEU A 28 -15.48 27.87 14.95
N ALA A 29 -16.29 27.46 13.97
CA ALA A 29 -17.20 26.32 14.11
C ALA A 29 -16.47 24.98 14.25
N VAL A 30 -15.35 24.80 13.54
CA VAL A 30 -14.51 23.59 13.63
C VAL A 30 -13.28 23.89 14.47
N ARG A 31 -13.14 23.20 15.61
CA ARG A 31 -12.00 23.32 16.53
C ARG A 31 -11.21 22.02 16.69
N THR A 32 -11.75 20.91 16.21
CA THR A 32 -11.13 19.59 16.21
C THR A 32 -10.04 19.49 15.14
N LEU A 33 -9.26 18.41 15.21
CA LEU A 33 -8.34 18.00 14.16
C LEU A 33 -9.11 17.35 12.99
N PRO A 34 -8.54 17.32 11.77
CA PRO A 34 -9.17 16.66 10.63
C PRO A 34 -9.21 15.13 10.81
N THR A 35 -10.22 14.48 10.24
CA THR A 35 -10.25 13.01 10.19
C THR A 35 -9.11 12.47 9.30
N ASN A 36 -8.52 11.34 9.66
CA ASN A 36 -7.39 10.74 8.93
C ASN A 36 -7.75 9.46 8.16
N GLN A 37 -8.92 9.46 7.51
CA GLN A 37 -9.34 8.33 6.69
C GLN A 37 -8.31 8.03 5.59
N GLN A 38 -7.84 6.78 5.54
CA GLN A 38 -6.82 6.34 4.59
C GLN A 38 -7.46 5.83 3.29
N LYS A 39 -7.31 6.57 2.19
CA LYS A 39 -7.75 6.13 0.85
C LYS A 39 -6.66 5.33 0.17
N VAL A 40 -7.00 4.12 -0.28
CA VAL A 40 -6.08 3.21 -0.96
C VAL A 40 -6.38 3.18 -2.46
N LEU A 41 -5.33 3.32 -3.27
CA LEU A 41 -5.37 3.07 -4.71
C LEU A 41 -4.57 1.81 -5.02
N ILE A 42 -5.20 0.83 -5.67
CA ILE A 42 -4.51 -0.28 -6.31
C ILE A 42 -4.41 0.01 -7.81
N ILE A 43 -3.19 -0.07 -8.34
CA ILE A 43 -2.95 -0.11 -9.78
C ILE A 43 -2.83 -1.58 -10.16
N ALA A 44 -3.60 -2.05 -11.14
CA ALA A 44 -3.55 -3.47 -11.50
C ALA A 44 -4.05 -3.74 -12.91
N GLN A 45 -3.55 -4.83 -13.50
CA GLN A 45 -3.97 -5.26 -14.82
C GLN A 45 -5.41 -5.75 -14.83
N MET A 46 -6.16 -5.33 -15.83
CA MET A 46 -7.51 -5.80 -16.13
C MET A 46 -7.51 -6.69 -17.37
N LEU A 47 -8.54 -7.51 -17.53
CA LEU A 47 -8.78 -8.34 -18.70
C LEU A 47 -9.79 -7.69 -19.64
N ASP A 48 -9.77 -8.07 -20.92
CA ASP A 48 -10.73 -7.58 -21.91
C ASP A 48 -12.19 -7.96 -21.60
N SER A 49 -12.40 -8.96 -20.75
CA SER A 49 -13.71 -9.36 -20.25
C SER A 49 -14.26 -8.43 -19.15
N GLY A 50 -13.44 -7.52 -18.61
CA GLY A 50 -13.86 -6.54 -17.60
C GLY A 50 -14.67 -5.39 -18.22
N THR A 51 -15.67 -4.90 -17.50
CA THR A 51 -16.56 -3.82 -17.97
C THR A 51 -16.06 -2.40 -17.65
N ALA A 52 -15.04 -2.24 -16.80
CA ALA A 52 -14.49 -0.93 -16.47
C ALA A 52 -13.67 -0.36 -17.63
N GLU A 53 -13.72 0.96 -17.79
CA GLU A 53 -12.83 1.65 -18.73
C GLU A 53 -11.40 1.70 -18.16
N PRO A 54 -10.38 1.39 -18.99
CA PRO A 54 -9.00 1.48 -18.54
C PRO A 54 -8.62 2.93 -18.17
N LEU A 55 -7.68 3.08 -17.25
CA LEU A 55 -7.19 4.37 -16.75
C LEU A 55 -8.26 5.24 -16.05
N GLN A 56 -9.37 4.64 -15.62
CA GLN A 56 -10.35 5.28 -14.74
C GLN A 56 -10.36 4.59 -13.38
N ALA A 57 -10.18 5.38 -12.32
CA ALA A 57 -10.26 4.87 -10.96
C ALA A 57 -11.73 4.63 -10.55
N VAL A 58 -12.03 3.44 -10.05
CA VAL A 58 -13.37 3.04 -9.62
C VAL A 58 -13.32 2.60 -8.15
N ASN A 59 -14.32 2.98 -7.35
CA ASN A 59 -14.47 2.48 -5.99
C ASN A 59 -14.88 1.01 -6.01
N ILE A 60 -14.28 0.20 -5.14
CA ILE A 60 -14.56 -1.24 -5.06
C ILE A 60 -14.97 -1.58 -3.64
N PHE A 61 -16.09 -2.29 -3.52
CA PHE A 61 -16.67 -2.67 -2.22
C PHE A 61 -16.71 -4.19 -2.00
N SER A 62 -16.49 -4.98 -3.05
CA SER A 62 -16.43 -6.44 -2.98
C SER A 62 -15.49 -7.04 -4.03
N ASP A 63 -15.07 -8.26 -3.80
CA ASP A 63 -14.33 -9.07 -4.76
C ASP A 63 -15.16 -9.38 -6.02
N ASP A 64 -16.45 -9.72 -5.88
CA ASP A 64 -17.36 -9.96 -7.00
C ASP A 64 -17.52 -8.74 -7.94
N GLU A 65 -17.60 -7.54 -7.35
CA GLU A 65 -17.63 -6.27 -8.10
C GLU A 65 -16.31 -6.08 -8.86
N ALA A 66 -15.16 -6.30 -8.22
CA ALA A 66 -13.87 -6.23 -8.88
C ALA A 66 -13.73 -7.26 -10.01
N ALA A 67 -14.28 -8.46 -9.84
CA ALA A 67 -14.29 -9.52 -10.84
C ALA A 67 -15.09 -9.13 -12.08
N THR A 68 -16.22 -8.44 -11.89
CA THR A 68 -17.06 -7.92 -12.99
C THR A 68 -16.39 -6.77 -13.71
N LEU A 69 -15.86 -5.80 -12.95
CA LEU A 69 -15.28 -4.58 -13.50
C LEU A 69 -13.95 -4.83 -14.23
N PHE A 70 -13.07 -5.67 -13.68
CA PHE A 70 -11.72 -5.87 -14.23
C PHE A 70 -11.52 -7.25 -14.88
N GLY A 71 -12.53 -8.12 -14.81
CA GLY A 71 -12.51 -9.47 -15.36
C GLY A 71 -12.08 -10.53 -14.34
N GLN A 72 -12.74 -11.68 -14.39
CA GLN A 72 -12.53 -12.76 -13.42
C GLN A 72 -11.13 -13.37 -13.52
N GLY A 73 -10.44 -13.40 -12.39
CA GLY A 73 -9.05 -13.86 -12.31
C GLY A 73 -8.03 -12.90 -12.94
N SER A 74 -8.42 -11.65 -13.21
CA SER A 74 -7.46 -10.58 -13.47
C SER A 74 -6.58 -10.31 -12.25
N MET A 75 -5.41 -9.71 -12.48
CA MET A 75 -4.57 -9.21 -11.39
C MET A 75 -5.35 -8.27 -10.46
N ALA A 76 -6.15 -7.36 -11.03
CA ALA A 76 -6.98 -6.43 -10.27
C ALA A 76 -8.01 -7.14 -9.37
N HIS A 77 -8.71 -8.15 -9.89
CA HIS A 77 -9.64 -8.97 -9.11
C HIS A 77 -8.94 -9.67 -7.93
N ILE A 78 -7.78 -10.28 -8.18
CA ILE A 78 -7.05 -11.02 -7.15
C ILE A 78 -6.52 -10.07 -6.07
N MET A 79 -5.99 -8.90 -6.45
CA MET A 79 -5.54 -7.90 -5.48
C MET A 79 -6.69 -7.32 -4.66
N ALA A 80 -7.86 -7.11 -5.26
CA ALA A 80 -9.06 -6.65 -4.56
C ALA A 80 -9.49 -7.66 -3.48
N ALA A 81 -9.54 -8.95 -3.84
CA ALA A 81 -9.89 -10.03 -2.91
C ALA A 81 -8.91 -10.11 -1.72
N GLU A 82 -7.60 -9.98 -1.96
CA GLU A 82 -6.60 -9.94 -0.89
C GLU A 82 -6.76 -8.72 0.02
N ALA A 83 -6.92 -7.53 -0.57
CA ALA A 83 -7.02 -6.29 0.19
C ALA A 83 -8.29 -6.26 1.07
N ILE A 84 -9.45 -6.57 0.50
CA ILE A 84 -10.75 -6.58 1.21
C ILE A 84 -10.79 -7.71 2.24
N GLY A 85 -10.21 -8.88 1.93
CA GLY A 85 -10.11 -9.99 2.88
C GLY A 85 -9.24 -9.67 4.09
N CYS A 86 -8.18 -8.86 3.93
CA CYS A 86 -7.36 -8.39 5.03
C CYS A 86 -8.08 -7.32 5.86
N TYR A 87 -8.73 -6.35 5.22
CA TYR A 87 -9.47 -5.29 5.88
C TYR A 87 -10.73 -4.92 5.11
N SER A 88 -11.90 -5.31 5.64
CA SER A 88 -13.19 -5.17 4.94
C SER A 88 -13.74 -3.73 4.90
N TYR A 89 -13.27 -2.82 5.76
CA TYR A 89 -13.70 -1.42 5.80
C TYR A 89 -12.83 -0.49 4.95
N LEU A 90 -12.00 -1.07 4.08
CA LEU A 90 -11.06 -0.35 3.22
C LEU A 90 -11.80 0.65 2.29
N GLN A 91 -11.30 1.89 2.23
CA GLN A 91 -11.67 2.82 1.17
C GLN A 91 -10.83 2.51 -0.07
N LEU A 92 -11.23 1.48 -0.80
CA LEU A 92 -10.48 0.95 -1.94
C LEU A 92 -10.94 1.57 -3.26
N GLN A 93 -9.99 2.14 -3.99
CA GLN A 93 -10.11 2.42 -5.40
C GLN A 93 -9.15 1.56 -6.20
N ILE A 94 -9.58 1.13 -7.38
CA ILE A 94 -8.73 0.43 -8.33
C ILE A 94 -8.73 1.20 -9.64
N ILE A 95 -7.53 1.40 -10.20
CA ILE A 95 -7.37 1.88 -11.57
C ILE A 95 -6.84 0.73 -12.44
N GLY A 96 -7.67 0.31 -13.39
CA GLY A 96 -7.35 -0.78 -14.31
C GLY A 96 -6.39 -0.31 -15.41
N ILE A 97 -5.36 -1.10 -15.67
CA ILE A 97 -4.47 -0.94 -16.83
C ILE A 97 -4.57 -2.15 -17.75
N ARG A 98 -4.47 -1.94 -19.06
CA ARG A 98 -4.39 -3.05 -20.02
C ARG A 98 -2.99 -3.63 -20.05
N ASP A 99 -2.89 -4.88 -20.49
CA ASP A 99 -1.60 -5.51 -20.79
C ASP A 99 -0.84 -4.66 -21.83
N ALA A 100 0.50 -4.62 -21.74
CA ALA A 100 1.30 -3.92 -22.72
C ALA A 100 1.11 -4.56 -24.11
N GLN A 101 1.20 -3.77 -25.18
CA GLN A 101 0.97 -4.30 -26.54
C GLN A 101 1.92 -5.44 -26.92
N ALA A 102 3.14 -5.43 -26.39
CA ALA A 102 4.15 -6.47 -26.57
C ALA A 102 4.29 -7.38 -25.34
N ALA A 103 3.30 -7.41 -24.44
CA ALA A 103 3.31 -8.27 -23.26
C ALA A 103 3.22 -9.75 -23.68
N LEU A 104 4.18 -10.55 -23.20
CA LEU A 104 4.14 -11.99 -23.34
C LEU A 104 3.51 -12.61 -22.11
N LYS A 105 2.65 -13.62 -22.31
CA LYS A 105 2.01 -14.35 -21.21
C LYS A 105 2.94 -15.44 -20.69
N ALA A 106 3.16 -15.46 -19.39
CA ALA A 106 3.89 -16.55 -18.75
C ALA A 106 3.16 -17.88 -18.96
N THR A 107 3.94 -18.94 -19.19
CA THR A 107 3.43 -20.31 -19.33
C THR A 107 4.15 -21.26 -18.40
N GLY A 108 3.42 -22.23 -17.88
CA GLY A 108 3.92 -23.32 -17.05
C GLY A 108 3.23 -24.62 -17.45
N LYS A 109 3.73 -25.75 -16.97
CA LYS A 109 3.23 -27.07 -17.37
C LYS A 109 3.06 -27.99 -16.18
N ILE A 110 2.04 -28.83 -16.24
CA ILE A 110 1.88 -30.02 -15.40
C ILE A 110 1.90 -31.22 -16.34
N THR A 111 3.00 -31.97 -16.32
CA THR A 111 3.15 -33.18 -17.13
C THR A 111 2.72 -34.38 -16.30
N ILE A 112 1.63 -35.01 -16.70
CA ILE A 112 1.08 -36.21 -16.08
C ILE A 112 1.63 -37.42 -16.82
N THR A 113 2.10 -38.42 -16.10
CA THR A 113 2.45 -39.73 -16.63
C THR A 113 1.66 -40.82 -15.91
N GLY A 114 1.43 -41.93 -16.60
CA GLY A 114 0.59 -43.04 -16.15
C GLY A 114 0.76 -44.23 -17.10
N PRO A 115 -0.10 -45.26 -17.01
CA PRO A 115 -1.45 -45.24 -16.42
C PRO A 115 -1.48 -45.35 -14.89
N ALA A 116 -2.64 -45.03 -14.31
CA ALA A 116 -2.91 -45.22 -12.89
C ALA A 116 -2.98 -46.72 -12.52
N GLY A 117 -2.13 -47.15 -11.59
CA GLY A 117 -2.13 -48.51 -11.04
C GLY A 117 -3.18 -48.75 -9.94
N GLY A 118 -3.94 -47.72 -9.56
CA GLY A 118 -4.95 -47.80 -8.52
C GLY A 118 -5.70 -46.48 -8.34
N ALA A 119 -6.84 -46.53 -7.65
CA ALA A 119 -7.63 -45.34 -7.36
C ALA A 119 -6.90 -44.38 -6.40
N GLY A 120 -7.11 -43.08 -6.57
CA GLY A 120 -6.53 -42.05 -5.73
C GLY A 120 -6.98 -40.65 -6.14
N THR A 121 -6.18 -39.65 -5.80
CA THR A 121 -6.46 -38.25 -6.12
C THR A 121 -5.20 -37.56 -6.62
N LEU A 122 -5.33 -36.85 -7.74
CA LEU A 122 -4.36 -35.90 -8.24
C LEU A 122 -4.77 -34.50 -7.76
N SER A 123 -3.93 -33.88 -6.94
CA SER A 123 -4.11 -32.52 -6.44
C SER A 123 -3.13 -31.59 -7.13
N ALA A 124 -3.63 -30.48 -7.68
CA ALA A 124 -2.83 -29.38 -8.21
C ALA A 124 -3.12 -28.10 -7.44
N TRP A 125 -2.15 -27.19 -7.39
CA TRP A 125 -2.31 -25.86 -6.82
C TRP A 125 -1.87 -24.80 -7.82
N VAL A 126 -2.67 -23.74 -7.93
CA VAL A 126 -2.32 -22.49 -8.60
C VAL A 126 -2.34 -21.40 -7.53
N GLY A 127 -1.17 -20.90 -7.14
CA GLY A 127 -0.99 -20.08 -5.95
C GLY A 127 -1.48 -20.81 -4.69
N SER A 128 -2.41 -20.18 -3.96
CA SER A 128 -3.04 -20.75 -2.75
C SER A 128 -4.24 -21.66 -3.04
N THR A 129 -4.73 -21.72 -4.28
CA THR A 129 -5.97 -22.46 -4.59
C THR A 129 -5.68 -23.91 -4.95
N ARG A 130 -6.23 -24.86 -4.17
CA ARG A 130 -6.18 -26.30 -4.44
C ARG A 130 -7.24 -26.74 -5.44
N ILE A 131 -6.90 -27.61 -6.37
CA ILE A 131 -7.77 -28.24 -7.37
C ILE A 131 -7.55 -29.74 -7.30
N ASP A 132 -8.61 -30.52 -7.09
CA ASP A 132 -8.53 -31.97 -6.92
C ASP A 132 -9.25 -32.69 -8.07
N VAL A 133 -8.60 -33.73 -8.60
CA VAL A 133 -9.13 -34.61 -9.65
C VAL A 133 -9.09 -36.04 -9.15
N ALA A 134 -10.23 -36.72 -9.20
CA ALA A 134 -10.32 -38.14 -8.85
C ALA A 134 -9.60 -38.98 -9.91
N VAL A 135 -8.83 -39.96 -9.46
CA VAL A 135 -8.11 -40.92 -10.31
C VAL A 135 -8.71 -42.29 -10.08
N SER A 136 -9.12 -42.97 -11.15
CA SER A 136 -9.56 -44.36 -11.16
C SER A 136 -8.43 -45.28 -11.63
N ALA A 137 -8.55 -46.59 -11.35
CA ALA A 137 -7.62 -47.56 -11.92
C ALA A 137 -7.69 -47.53 -13.46
N ASP A 138 -6.54 -47.69 -14.11
CA ASP A 138 -6.38 -47.64 -15.58
C ASP A 138 -6.60 -46.27 -16.24
N ASP A 139 -6.87 -45.20 -15.46
CA ASP A 139 -6.93 -43.85 -16.02
C ASP A 139 -5.59 -43.49 -16.68
N THR A 140 -5.68 -43.00 -17.93
CA THR A 140 -4.51 -42.56 -18.70
C THR A 140 -4.15 -41.13 -18.36
N ALA A 141 -2.91 -40.74 -18.69
CA ALA A 141 -2.45 -39.37 -18.49
C ALA A 141 -3.33 -38.34 -19.24
N ASP A 142 -3.85 -38.68 -20.42
CA ASP A 142 -4.73 -37.81 -21.20
C ASP A 142 -6.06 -37.55 -20.51
N VAL A 143 -6.72 -38.60 -20.00
CA VAL A 143 -8.00 -38.48 -19.28
C VAL A 143 -7.83 -37.60 -18.05
N LEU A 144 -6.75 -37.80 -17.29
CA LEU A 144 -6.46 -36.98 -16.10
C LEU A 144 -6.12 -35.53 -16.45
N ALA A 145 -5.41 -35.30 -17.56
CA ALA A 145 -5.10 -33.95 -18.04
C ALA A 145 -6.37 -33.18 -18.44
N ASP A 146 -7.29 -33.81 -19.17
CA ASP A 146 -8.57 -33.22 -19.57
C ASP A 146 -9.47 -32.94 -18.36
N ALA A 147 -9.51 -33.86 -17.40
CA ALA A 147 -10.22 -33.66 -16.14
C ALA A 147 -9.66 -32.49 -15.32
N LEU A 148 -8.33 -32.34 -15.29
CA LEU A 148 -7.67 -31.22 -14.62
C LEU A 148 -7.97 -29.88 -15.30
N VAL A 149 -7.95 -29.82 -16.64
CA VAL A 149 -8.35 -28.61 -17.38
C VAL A 149 -9.79 -28.23 -17.08
N THR A 150 -10.70 -29.21 -17.02
CA THR A 150 -12.11 -28.97 -16.69
C THR A 150 -12.25 -28.41 -15.27
N ALA A 151 -11.56 -29.00 -14.29
CA ALA A 151 -11.60 -28.54 -12.90
C ALA A 151 -10.99 -27.13 -12.73
N ILE A 152 -9.93 -26.80 -13.49
CA ILE A 152 -9.37 -25.44 -13.54
C ILE A 152 -10.39 -24.46 -14.14
N GLY A 153 -11.07 -24.83 -15.23
CA GLY A 153 -12.08 -24.00 -15.89
C GLY A 153 -13.29 -23.65 -15.01
N GLN A 154 -13.63 -24.51 -14.05
CA GLN A 154 -14.68 -24.25 -13.05
C GLN A 154 -14.28 -23.19 -12.01
N LYS A 155 -12.97 -22.99 -11.78
CA LYS A 155 -12.44 -21.99 -10.84
C LYS A 155 -12.05 -20.73 -11.59
N THR A 156 -13.06 -19.98 -12.03
CA THR A 156 -12.89 -18.79 -12.87
C THR A 156 -12.06 -17.67 -12.22
N ALA A 157 -11.95 -17.64 -10.89
CA ALA A 157 -11.10 -16.72 -10.14
C ALA A 157 -9.58 -16.95 -10.31
N LEU A 158 -9.16 -18.08 -10.87
CA LEU A 158 -7.73 -18.37 -11.05
C LEU A 158 -7.05 -17.41 -12.04
N PRO A 159 -5.78 -17.04 -11.83
CA PRO A 159 -5.02 -16.15 -12.72
C PRO A 159 -4.54 -16.81 -14.01
N VAL A 160 -4.95 -18.05 -14.29
CA VAL A 160 -4.46 -18.84 -15.43
C VAL A 160 -5.61 -19.49 -16.19
N THR A 161 -5.38 -19.76 -17.48
CA THR A 161 -6.17 -20.67 -18.31
C THR A 161 -5.36 -21.94 -18.53
N ALA A 162 -6.02 -23.08 -18.71
CA ALA A 162 -5.36 -24.36 -18.92
C ALA A 162 -5.81 -25.02 -20.24
N ALA A 163 -4.88 -25.71 -20.91
CA ALA A 163 -5.15 -26.53 -22.07
C ALA A 163 -4.33 -27.84 -21.97
N ALA A 164 -4.92 -28.97 -22.35
CA ALA A 164 -4.28 -30.28 -22.30
C ALA A 164 -3.89 -30.76 -23.71
N ALA A 165 -2.73 -31.40 -23.81
CA ALA A 165 -2.31 -32.14 -25.00
C ALA A 165 -1.34 -33.26 -24.60
N ALA A 166 -1.64 -34.50 -24.99
CA ALA A 166 -0.77 -35.68 -24.78
C ALA A 166 -0.25 -35.81 -23.32
N GLY A 167 -1.16 -35.75 -22.34
CA GLY A 167 -0.87 -35.84 -20.91
C GLY A 167 -0.20 -34.60 -20.30
N VAL A 168 0.01 -33.53 -21.08
CA VAL A 168 0.60 -32.27 -20.61
C VAL A 168 -0.47 -31.19 -20.50
N VAL A 169 -0.69 -30.69 -19.29
CA VAL A 169 -1.53 -29.52 -19.05
C VAL A 169 -0.66 -28.27 -19.09
N THR A 170 -0.84 -27.45 -20.11
CA THR A 170 -0.18 -26.14 -20.22
C THR A 170 -1.07 -25.09 -19.57
N LEU A 171 -0.52 -24.39 -18.58
CA LEU A 171 -1.16 -23.25 -17.92
C LEU A 171 -0.58 -21.96 -18.49
N THR A 172 -1.44 -21.01 -18.82
CA THR A 172 -1.08 -19.69 -19.37
C THR A 172 -1.67 -18.61 -18.48
N ALA A 173 -0.85 -17.64 -18.07
CA ALA A 173 -1.32 -16.50 -17.30
C ALA A 173 -2.39 -15.71 -18.07
N LYS A 174 -3.46 -15.30 -17.39
CA LYS A 174 -4.54 -14.52 -18.01
C LYS A 174 -4.06 -13.15 -18.47
N ASN A 175 -3.32 -12.45 -17.61
CA ASN A 175 -2.61 -11.21 -17.93
C ASN A 175 -1.21 -11.51 -18.48
N GLY A 176 -0.79 -10.76 -19.49
CA GLY A 176 0.60 -10.72 -19.98
C GLY A 176 1.52 -9.91 -19.07
N GLY A 177 2.83 -10.11 -19.19
CA GLY A 177 3.83 -9.43 -18.36
C GLY A 177 4.71 -10.41 -17.59
N ALA A 178 5.84 -9.90 -17.09
CA ALA A 178 6.77 -10.65 -16.25
C ALA A 178 6.16 -11.00 -14.88
N ALA A 179 5.15 -10.26 -14.41
CA ALA A 179 4.41 -10.57 -13.18
C ALA A 179 3.80 -11.99 -13.19
N GLY A 180 3.43 -12.52 -14.36
CA GLY A 180 2.90 -13.88 -14.50
C GLY A 180 3.89 -14.99 -14.14
N ASN A 181 5.20 -14.71 -14.16
CA ASN A 181 6.25 -15.66 -13.79
C ASN A 181 6.23 -15.99 -12.29
N ASP A 182 5.65 -15.12 -11.46
CA ASP A 182 5.58 -15.32 -10.01
C ASP A 182 4.36 -16.17 -9.58
N ILE A 183 3.55 -16.66 -10.52
CA ILE A 183 2.44 -17.58 -10.23
C ILE A 183 3.02 -18.96 -9.89
N VAL A 184 2.87 -19.38 -8.62
CA VAL A 184 3.40 -20.65 -8.12
C VAL A 184 2.47 -21.81 -8.49
N LEU A 185 3.05 -22.87 -9.06
CA LEU A 185 2.37 -24.14 -9.38
C LEU A 185 2.91 -25.26 -8.48
N ARG A 186 2.02 -26.11 -7.96
CA ARG A 186 2.41 -27.31 -7.20
C ARG A 186 1.50 -28.48 -7.56
N THR A 187 1.98 -29.70 -7.36
CA THR A 187 1.21 -30.93 -7.56
C THR A 187 1.52 -31.96 -6.48
N SER A 188 0.57 -32.85 -6.25
CA SER A 188 0.70 -34.01 -5.37
C SER A 188 -0.26 -35.08 -5.88
N THR A 189 0.13 -36.35 -5.76
CA THR A 189 -0.72 -37.48 -6.15
C THR A 189 -0.66 -38.55 -5.09
N THR A 190 -1.82 -39.13 -4.81
CA THR A 190 -1.96 -40.32 -3.95
C THR A 190 -2.17 -41.60 -4.78
N ALA A 191 -2.45 -41.47 -6.08
CA ALA A 191 -2.67 -42.59 -6.98
C ALA A 191 -1.34 -43.23 -7.38
N THR A 192 -1.22 -44.54 -7.18
CA THR A 192 -0.05 -45.32 -7.59
C THR A 192 0.09 -45.32 -9.12
N GLY A 193 1.32 -45.25 -9.64
CA GLY A 193 1.58 -45.27 -11.09
C GLY A 193 1.42 -43.92 -11.80
N ILE A 194 0.81 -42.92 -11.14
CA ILE A 194 0.76 -41.55 -11.65
C ILE A 194 1.95 -40.75 -11.13
N THR A 195 2.60 -40.00 -12.01
CA THR A 195 3.49 -38.90 -11.59
C THR A 195 3.06 -37.60 -12.27
N ALA A 196 3.12 -36.49 -11.54
CA ALA A 196 2.75 -35.17 -12.02
C ALA A 196 3.90 -34.20 -11.80
N ALA A 197 4.66 -33.90 -12.86
CA ALA A 197 5.82 -33.02 -12.80
C ALA A 197 5.43 -31.57 -13.17
N VAL A 198 5.86 -30.61 -12.36
CA VAL A 198 5.62 -29.17 -12.59
C VAL A 198 6.81 -28.54 -13.31
N THR A 199 6.53 -27.82 -14.39
CA THR A 199 7.40 -26.78 -14.93
C THR A 199 6.86 -25.43 -14.48
N ALA A 200 7.67 -24.67 -13.75
CA ALA A 200 7.30 -23.35 -13.22
C ALA A 200 6.87 -22.39 -14.33
N MET A 201 6.03 -21.41 -13.97
CA MET A 201 5.60 -20.36 -14.88
C MET A 201 6.81 -19.50 -15.30
N ALA A 202 7.03 -19.33 -16.59
CA ALA A 202 8.13 -18.55 -17.16
C ALA A 202 7.76 -17.93 -18.52
N GLY A 203 8.61 -17.05 -19.04
CA GLY A 203 8.47 -16.45 -20.37
C GLY A 203 7.48 -15.29 -20.46
N GLY A 204 6.94 -14.84 -19.31
CA GLY A 204 6.23 -13.57 -19.24
C GLY A 204 7.22 -12.41 -19.35
N GLU A 205 6.92 -11.42 -20.19
CA GLU A 205 7.78 -10.25 -20.45
C GLU A 205 6.94 -8.99 -20.69
N ASN A 206 7.57 -7.83 -20.52
CA ASN A 206 7.00 -6.49 -20.75
C ASN A 206 5.77 -6.21 -19.87
N ASP A 207 6.00 -6.03 -18.56
CA ASP A 207 4.97 -5.52 -17.66
C ASP A 207 4.45 -4.13 -18.13
N PRO A 208 3.14 -3.84 -17.99
CA PRO A 208 2.57 -2.55 -18.33
C PRO A 208 3.19 -1.35 -17.62
N ASP A 209 3.30 -0.23 -18.34
CA ASP A 209 3.65 1.06 -17.76
C ASP A 209 2.52 1.59 -16.87
N ILE A 210 2.86 1.94 -15.62
CA ILE A 210 1.92 2.47 -14.63
C ILE A 210 1.79 4.01 -14.70
N ALA A 211 2.65 4.70 -15.44
CA ALA A 211 2.64 6.16 -15.52
C ALA A 211 1.29 6.76 -16.00
N PRO A 212 0.62 6.21 -17.02
CA PRO A 212 -0.68 6.74 -17.46
C PRO A 212 -1.77 6.63 -16.37
N ALA A 213 -1.77 5.54 -15.59
CA ALA A 213 -2.70 5.37 -14.49
C ALA A 213 -2.44 6.39 -13.37
N LEU A 214 -1.17 6.58 -13.02
CA LEU A 214 -0.75 7.58 -12.03
C LEU A 214 -1.06 9.01 -12.49
N ALA A 215 -0.98 9.30 -13.79
CA ALA A 215 -1.37 10.60 -14.32
C ALA A 215 -2.88 10.85 -14.18
N ALA A 216 -3.72 9.84 -14.43
CA ALA A 216 -5.18 9.95 -14.32
C ALA A 216 -5.66 10.24 -12.88
N VAL A 217 -4.92 9.76 -11.87
CA VAL A 217 -5.26 9.92 -10.44
C VAL A 217 -4.46 11.01 -9.72
N PHE A 218 -3.68 11.82 -10.44
CA PHE A 218 -2.80 12.84 -9.86
C PHE A 218 -3.49 13.81 -8.89
N ALA A 219 -4.76 14.15 -9.16
CA ALA A 219 -5.56 15.05 -8.34
C ALA A 219 -6.51 14.33 -7.36
N ALA A 220 -6.53 13.00 -7.33
CA ALA A 220 -7.55 12.22 -6.60
C ALA A 220 -7.31 12.16 -5.08
N GLY A 221 -6.08 12.40 -4.62
CA GLY A 221 -5.74 12.53 -3.20
C GLY A 221 -5.76 11.21 -2.41
N HIS A 222 -5.22 10.15 -3.00
CA HIS A 222 -4.97 8.87 -2.31
C HIS A 222 -3.84 9.00 -1.29
N ASN A 223 -3.95 8.27 -0.18
CA ASN A 223 -2.93 8.25 0.88
C ASN A 223 -1.96 7.08 0.71
N ILE A 224 -2.45 5.97 0.16
CA ILE A 224 -1.67 4.75 -0.04
C ILE A 224 -1.86 4.31 -1.48
N ILE A 225 -0.74 4.11 -2.19
CA ILE A 225 -0.73 3.65 -3.58
C ILE A 225 0.01 2.32 -3.66
N VAL A 226 -0.73 1.26 -4.01
CA VAL A 226 -0.20 -0.10 -4.14
C VAL A 226 0.24 -0.34 -5.58
N CYS A 227 1.52 -0.65 -5.74
CA CYS A 227 2.10 -1.06 -7.01
C CYS A 227 2.13 -2.60 -7.11
N PRO A 228 1.63 -3.18 -8.21
CA PRO A 228 1.59 -4.64 -8.36
C PRO A 228 2.94 -5.22 -8.74
N TYR A 229 3.83 -4.40 -9.31
CA TYR A 229 5.12 -4.81 -9.84
C TYR A 229 6.25 -4.47 -8.86
N ALA A 230 7.03 -5.48 -8.50
CA ALA A 230 8.20 -5.32 -7.65
C ALA A 230 9.48 -5.21 -8.51
N THR A 231 9.51 -4.19 -9.38
CA THR A 231 10.61 -3.93 -10.31
C THR A 231 11.12 -2.51 -10.11
N GLN A 232 12.41 -2.28 -10.42
CA GLN A 232 13.01 -0.96 -10.28
C GLN A 232 12.30 0.09 -11.16
N ASP A 233 11.92 -0.29 -12.37
CA ASP A 233 11.27 0.60 -13.33
C ASP A 233 9.91 1.07 -12.79
N ALA A 234 9.04 0.14 -12.39
CA ALA A 234 7.72 0.48 -11.86
C ALA A 234 7.81 1.31 -10.57
N LEU A 235 8.69 0.93 -9.64
CA LEU A 235 8.85 1.66 -8.39
C LEU A 235 9.50 3.04 -8.57
N THR A 236 10.32 3.23 -9.61
CA THR A 236 10.85 4.55 -9.99
C THR A 236 9.75 5.48 -10.52
N VAL A 237 8.83 4.95 -11.31
CA VAL A 237 7.65 5.71 -11.78
C VAL A 237 6.75 6.06 -10.60
N LEU A 238 6.46 5.09 -9.72
CA LEU A 238 5.67 5.30 -8.51
C LEU A 238 6.30 6.38 -7.61
N ARG A 239 7.60 6.29 -7.36
CA ARG A 239 8.37 7.30 -6.62
C ARG A 239 8.14 8.69 -7.16
N THR A 240 8.32 8.86 -8.47
CA THR A 240 8.24 10.17 -9.12
C THR A 240 6.84 10.77 -8.95
N HIS A 241 5.79 9.94 -9.07
CA HIS A 241 4.43 10.38 -8.80
C HIS A 241 4.25 10.81 -7.34
N ILE A 242 4.67 9.98 -6.39
CA ILE A 242 4.52 10.24 -4.95
C ILE A 242 5.23 11.53 -4.53
N ASP A 243 6.46 11.76 -5.02
CA ASP A 243 7.21 12.98 -4.74
C ASP A 243 6.49 14.22 -5.27
N ASN A 244 5.86 14.13 -6.45
CA ASN A 244 5.10 15.24 -7.03
C ASN A 244 3.82 15.53 -6.26
N VAL A 245 2.99 14.52 -5.96
CA VAL A 245 1.71 14.73 -5.24
C VAL A 245 1.94 15.13 -3.78
N SER A 246 3.00 14.60 -3.15
CA SER A 246 3.36 14.91 -1.76
C SER A 246 4.21 16.18 -1.63
N GLY A 247 4.57 16.79 -2.76
CA GLY A 247 5.40 17.98 -2.81
C GLY A 247 4.76 19.19 -2.12
N PRO A 248 5.55 20.26 -1.88
CA PRO A 248 5.10 21.43 -1.13
C PRO A 248 3.99 22.21 -1.85
N MET A 249 3.83 22.02 -3.16
CA MET A 249 2.80 22.68 -3.97
C MET A 249 1.48 21.89 -3.94
N GLU A 250 1.52 20.59 -4.25
CA GLU A 250 0.33 19.76 -4.36
C GLU A 250 -0.21 19.29 -3.00
N GLN A 251 0.69 19.06 -2.03
CA GLN A 251 0.37 18.81 -0.62
C GLN A 251 -0.67 17.67 -0.40
N ARG A 252 -0.59 16.62 -1.20
CA ARG A 252 -1.36 15.38 -1.10
C ARG A 252 -0.40 14.26 -0.70
N GLY A 253 -0.10 14.19 0.60
CA GLY A 253 0.83 13.20 1.15
C GLY A 253 0.38 11.78 0.86
N ALA A 254 1.25 11.01 0.21
CA ALA A 254 1.03 9.62 -0.13
C ALA A 254 2.27 8.76 0.19
N VAL A 255 2.02 7.46 0.40
CA VAL A 255 3.04 6.41 0.49
C VAL A 255 2.79 5.32 -0.54
N GLY A 256 3.89 4.74 -1.05
CA GLY A 256 3.91 3.70 -2.07
C GLY A 256 4.21 2.35 -1.46
N ILE A 257 3.53 1.32 -1.93
CA ILE A 257 3.66 -0.04 -1.42
C ILE A 257 4.00 -1.01 -2.53
N ALA A 258 4.95 -1.90 -2.26
CA ALA A 258 5.20 -3.09 -3.06
C ALA A 258 5.34 -4.32 -2.16
N GLY A 259 5.26 -5.50 -2.78
CA GLY A 259 5.50 -6.78 -2.13
C GLY A 259 6.74 -7.46 -2.70
N TRP A 260 7.39 -8.30 -1.90
CA TRP A 260 8.53 -9.11 -2.30
C TRP A 260 8.41 -10.49 -1.68
N ARG A 261 8.76 -11.52 -2.46
CA ARG A 261 8.64 -12.93 -2.04
C ARG A 261 9.88 -13.79 -2.28
N LYS A 262 10.90 -13.20 -2.91
CA LYS A 262 12.13 -13.91 -3.31
C LYS A 262 13.18 -13.74 -2.20
N SER A 263 14.45 -13.92 -2.54
CA SER A 263 15.54 -13.85 -1.57
C SER A 263 15.72 -12.46 -0.97
N LEU A 264 16.32 -12.43 0.24
CA LEU A 264 16.78 -11.22 0.91
C LEU A 264 17.70 -10.37 0.03
N SER A 265 18.67 -11.02 -0.63
CA SER A 265 19.69 -10.34 -1.44
C SER A 265 19.11 -9.54 -2.60
N THR A 266 18.12 -10.11 -3.28
CA THR A 266 17.47 -9.45 -4.42
C THR A 266 16.47 -8.39 -3.95
N GLY A 267 15.79 -8.62 -2.82
CA GLY A 267 14.88 -7.66 -2.21
C GLY A 267 15.57 -6.40 -1.67
N THR A 268 16.69 -6.56 -0.97
CA THR A 268 17.50 -5.44 -0.46
C THR A 268 18.19 -4.65 -1.57
N THR A 269 18.56 -5.33 -2.66
CA THR A 269 19.06 -4.66 -3.88
C THR A 269 17.97 -3.77 -4.49
N LEU A 270 16.73 -4.26 -4.60
CA LEU A 270 15.60 -3.48 -5.07
C LEU A 270 15.29 -2.30 -4.13
N ALA A 271 15.23 -2.51 -2.82
CA ALA A 271 15.00 -1.44 -1.85
C ALA A 271 16.07 -0.34 -1.97
N SER A 272 17.34 -0.73 -2.05
CA SER A 272 18.47 0.19 -2.20
C SER A 272 18.45 0.97 -3.51
N SER A 273 17.96 0.39 -4.62
CA SER A 273 17.88 1.10 -5.90
C SER A 273 16.79 2.18 -5.91
N ILE A 274 15.78 2.04 -5.04
CA ILE A 274 14.73 3.04 -4.85
C ILE A 274 15.17 4.13 -3.85
N ASN A 275 15.60 3.73 -2.65
CA ASN A 275 16.08 4.58 -1.54
C ASN A 275 15.22 5.84 -1.31
N LYS A 276 13.95 5.65 -0.88
CA LYS A 276 12.97 6.74 -0.68
C LYS A 276 12.12 6.59 0.58
N GLY A 277 11.95 7.73 1.27
CA GLY A 277 11.26 7.80 2.56
C GLY A 277 9.73 7.62 2.49
N ARG A 278 9.18 7.48 1.28
CA ARG A 278 7.74 7.32 1.03
C ARG A 278 7.38 6.01 0.34
N ILE A 279 8.33 5.09 0.16
CA ILE A 279 8.08 3.77 -0.42
C ILE A 279 8.46 2.70 0.58
N THR A 280 7.60 1.72 0.80
CA THR A 280 7.84 0.54 1.64
C THR A 280 7.64 -0.74 0.82
N ILE A 281 8.48 -1.75 1.06
CA ILE A 281 8.43 -3.05 0.38
C ILE A 281 8.29 -4.14 1.44
N GLY A 282 7.14 -4.80 1.46
CA GLY A 282 6.87 -5.92 2.38
C GLY A 282 7.47 -7.22 1.87
N TRP A 283 8.20 -7.95 2.72
CA TRP A 283 8.94 -9.15 2.36
C TRP A 283 8.39 -10.40 3.05
N HIS A 284 7.87 -11.31 2.22
CA HIS A 284 7.29 -12.60 2.63
C HIS A 284 7.92 -13.75 1.83
N PRO A 285 9.13 -14.20 2.19
CA PRO A 285 9.87 -15.21 1.42
C PRO A 285 9.13 -16.55 1.38
N GLY A 286 9.23 -17.27 0.25
CA GLY A 286 8.70 -18.64 0.15
C GLY A 286 7.17 -18.76 0.06
N SER A 287 6.45 -17.64 0.08
CA SER A 287 4.98 -17.56 -0.05
C SER A 287 4.47 -18.31 -1.29
N VAL A 288 3.17 -18.50 -1.49
CA VAL A 288 2.61 -18.86 -2.81
C VAL A 288 1.81 -17.72 -3.44
N LYS A 289 1.72 -16.59 -2.74
CA LYS A 289 1.12 -15.34 -3.19
C LYS A 289 2.13 -14.57 -4.04
N THR A 290 1.62 -13.88 -5.04
CA THR A 290 2.44 -13.03 -5.93
C THR A 290 2.86 -11.74 -5.20
N PRO A 291 3.89 -11.02 -5.69
CA PRO A 291 4.24 -9.69 -5.18
C PRO A 291 3.05 -8.73 -5.12
N ALA A 292 2.16 -8.79 -6.11
CA ALA A 292 0.94 -7.98 -6.18
C ALA A 292 -0.03 -8.28 -5.02
N GLN A 293 -0.24 -9.56 -4.70
CA GLN A 293 -1.09 -9.98 -3.57
C GLN A 293 -0.50 -9.54 -2.23
N ILE A 294 0.81 -9.69 -2.05
CA ILE A 294 1.54 -9.25 -0.86
C ILE A 294 1.42 -7.74 -0.68
N ALA A 295 1.59 -6.96 -1.75
CA ALA A 295 1.45 -5.51 -1.74
C ALA A 295 0.02 -5.08 -1.36
N ALA A 296 -0.99 -5.76 -1.90
CA ALA A 296 -2.39 -5.47 -1.63
C ALA A 296 -2.79 -5.73 -0.17
N ALA A 297 -2.38 -6.89 0.39
CA ALA A 297 -2.60 -7.23 1.78
C ALA A 297 -1.90 -6.23 2.72
N TYR A 298 -0.63 -5.92 2.45
CA TYR A 298 0.14 -4.97 3.25
C TYR A 298 -0.46 -3.56 3.23
N GLY A 299 -0.89 -3.09 2.06
CA GLY A 299 -1.56 -1.79 1.92
C GLY A 299 -2.90 -1.70 2.61
N ALA A 300 -3.70 -2.77 2.58
CA ALA A 300 -4.96 -2.83 3.31
C ALA A 300 -4.75 -2.74 4.82
N VAL A 301 -3.78 -3.49 5.36
CA VAL A 301 -3.47 -3.47 6.79
C VAL A 301 -2.89 -2.13 7.23
N MET A 302 -1.99 -1.52 6.46
CA MET A 302 -1.50 -0.17 6.79
C MET A 302 -2.63 0.88 6.77
N ALA A 303 -3.61 0.75 5.88
CA ALA A 303 -4.77 1.63 5.83
C ALA A 303 -5.73 1.47 7.02
N SER A 304 -5.71 0.31 7.68
CA SER A 304 -6.55 0.04 8.86
C SER A 304 -6.11 0.83 10.10
N GLU A 305 -4.85 1.28 10.13
CA GLU A 305 -4.33 2.14 11.19
C GLU A 305 -4.42 3.60 10.75
N GLU A 306 -5.47 4.28 11.23
CA GLU A 306 -5.71 5.70 10.94
C GLU A 306 -4.86 6.62 11.80
N ASP A 307 -4.31 6.15 12.92
CA ASP A 307 -3.33 6.91 13.69
C ASP A 307 -1.98 6.89 12.92
N PRO A 308 -1.47 8.05 12.47
CA PRO A 308 -0.24 8.08 11.68
C PRO A 308 1.03 7.80 12.50
N ALA A 309 1.00 7.99 13.82
CA ALA A 309 2.15 7.81 14.72
C ALA A 309 2.21 6.38 15.30
N ARG A 310 1.09 5.67 15.30
CA ARG A 310 1.02 4.32 15.86
C ARG A 310 1.83 3.29 15.04
N PRO A 311 2.70 2.51 15.70
CA PRO A 311 3.47 1.47 15.02
C PRO A 311 2.59 0.40 14.39
N LEU A 312 3.01 -0.09 13.21
CA LEU A 312 2.31 -1.13 12.46
C LEU A 312 2.79 -2.56 12.83
N ASN A 313 3.67 -2.70 13.82
CA ASN A 313 4.23 -3.98 14.24
C ASN A 313 3.10 -4.92 14.70
N THR A 314 3.25 -6.22 14.48
CA THR A 314 2.31 -7.30 14.87
C THR A 314 0.93 -7.25 14.22
N LEU A 315 0.65 -6.27 13.36
CA LEU A 315 -0.61 -6.24 12.63
C LEU A 315 -0.69 -7.43 11.67
N ALA A 316 -1.79 -8.17 11.79
CA ALA A 316 -2.03 -9.42 11.08
C ALA A 316 -2.52 -9.19 9.64
N MET A 317 -1.90 -9.88 8.68
CA MET A 317 -2.33 -9.97 7.29
C MET A 317 -2.95 -11.35 7.04
N THR A 318 -4.25 -11.48 7.30
CA THR A 318 -4.97 -12.76 7.40
C THR A 318 -5.12 -13.51 6.07
N THR A 319 -4.98 -12.83 4.93
CA THR A 319 -5.16 -13.46 3.61
C THR A 319 -3.86 -14.07 3.06
N LEU A 320 -2.72 -13.70 3.62
CA LEU A 320 -1.41 -14.23 3.21
C LEU A 320 -1.25 -15.67 3.67
N ASP A 321 -0.52 -16.44 2.86
CA ASP A 321 -0.28 -17.85 3.13
C ASP A 321 0.83 -18.05 4.18
N VAL A 322 0.70 -19.14 4.94
CA VAL A 322 1.70 -19.57 5.91
C VAL A 322 2.81 -20.32 5.19
N THR A 323 4.02 -19.78 5.25
CA THR A 323 5.19 -20.36 4.60
C THR A 323 5.76 -21.54 5.38
N ALA A 324 6.49 -22.39 4.66
CA ALA A 324 7.16 -23.55 5.23
C ALA A 324 8.19 -23.12 6.28
N LEU A 325 8.51 -24.00 7.23
CA LEU A 325 9.41 -23.67 8.34
C LEU A 325 10.81 -23.24 7.85
N GLU A 326 11.31 -23.87 6.77
CA GLU A 326 12.60 -23.52 6.17
C GLU A 326 12.66 -22.11 5.54
N ASP A 327 11.51 -21.54 5.17
CA ASP A 327 11.43 -20.20 4.58
C ASP A 327 11.16 -19.13 5.65
N ARG A 328 10.95 -19.51 6.92
CA ARG A 328 10.67 -18.55 8.00
C ARG A 328 11.95 -17.83 8.41
N LEU A 329 11.84 -16.52 8.51
CA LEU A 329 12.97 -15.63 8.80
C LEU A 329 13.53 -15.84 10.20
N GLY A 330 14.84 -16.03 10.28
CA GLY A 330 15.57 -15.91 11.54
C GLY A 330 15.78 -14.44 11.93
N ARG A 331 16.05 -14.17 13.21
CA ARG A 331 16.31 -12.80 13.71
C ARG A 331 17.39 -12.07 12.92
N THR A 332 18.50 -12.76 12.61
CA THR A 332 19.60 -12.17 11.83
C THR A 332 19.16 -11.71 10.44
N GLU A 333 18.27 -12.46 9.78
CA GLU A 333 17.75 -12.11 8.46
C GLU A 333 16.77 -10.93 8.54
N GLN A 334 15.92 -10.91 9.56
CA GLN A 334 15.02 -9.79 9.81
C GLN A 334 15.81 -8.49 10.07
N GLU A 335 16.81 -8.51 10.94
CA GLU A 335 17.68 -7.34 11.21
C GLU A 335 18.42 -6.89 9.95
N ASN A 336 18.90 -7.84 9.12
CA ASN A 336 19.56 -7.51 7.86
C ASN A 336 18.59 -6.86 6.86
N ALA A 337 17.36 -7.36 6.75
CA ALA A 337 16.33 -6.75 5.92
C ALA A 337 16.03 -5.31 6.36
N LEU A 338 15.86 -5.11 7.68
CA LEU A 338 15.55 -3.81 8.26
C LEU A 338 16.69 -2.79 8.04
N TYR A 339 17.95 -3.20 8.21
CA TYR A 339 19.10 -2.33 7.94
C TYR A 339 19.20 -1.92 6.46
N ASN A 340 18.60 -2.69 5.55
CA ASN A 340 18.67 -2.48 4.10
C ASN A 340 17.32 -2.06 3.48
N GLY A 341 16.41 -1.47 4.26
CA GLY A 341 15.20 -0.83 3.74
C GLY A 341 14.09 -1.79 3.25
N LEU A 342 14.13 -3.04 3.68
CA LEU A 342 13.16 -4.08 3.35
C LEU A 342 12.35 -4.45 4.60
N THR A 343 11.02 -4.37 4.55
CA THR A 343 10.14 -4.66 5.70
C THR A 343 9.89 -6.17 5.79
N PRO A 344 10.42 -6.91 6.78
CA PRO A 344 10.17 -8.34 6.90
C PRO A 344 8.81 -8.62 7.51
N PHE A 345 8.18 -9.70 7.06
CA PHE A 345 7.00 -10.30 7.67
C PHE A 345 7.38 -11.58 8.40
N GLU A 346 6.65 -11.90 9.47
CA GLU A 346 6.85 -13.12 10.24
C GLU A 346 5.55 -13.86 10.49
N ILE A 347 5.64 -15.15 10.80
CA ILE A 347 4.49 -15.97 11.17
C ILE A 347 4.43 -15.99 12.69
N GLY A 348 3.47 -15.26 13.25
CA GLY A 348 3.28 -15.23 14.69
C GLY A 348 2.24 -16.24 15.17
N PRO A 349 1.77 -16.11 16.43
CA PRO A 349 0.86 -17.06 17.04
C PRO A 349 -0.43 -17.25 16.24
N GLY A 350 -0.91 -18.49 16.17
CA GLY A 350 -2.11 -18.83 15.39
C GLY A 350 -1.87 -18.89 13.89
N ASP A 351 -0.62 -19.12 13.46
CA ASP A 351 -0.22 -19.26 12.06
C ASP A 351 -0.71 -18.08 11.19
N THR A 352 -0.56 -16.86 11.72
CA THR A 352 -0.96 -15.63 11.03
C THR A 352 0.28 -14.81 10.69
N VAL A 353 0.35 -14.36 9.44
CA VAL A 353 1.45 -13.49 8.97
C VAL A 353 1.27 -12.10 9.56
N GLN A 354 2.34 -11.51 10.08
CA GLN A 354 2.35 -10.20 10.73
C GLN A 354 3.53 -9.35 10.27
N ILE A 355 3.37 -8.04 10.38
CA ILE A 355 4.44 -7.08 10.11
C ILE A 355 5.42 -7.05 11.30
N VAL A 356 6.73 -7.21 11.05
CA VAL A 356 7.74 -7.06 12.11
C VAL A 356 7.93 -5.58 12.47
N ARG A 357 8.32 -4.77 11.47
CA ARG A 357 8.43 -3.31 11.56
C ARG A 357 8.29 -2.70 10.17
N ALA A 358 7.30 -1.84 9.99
CA ALA A 358 7.05 -1.16 8.71
C ALA A 358 8.05 -0.01 8.49
N ILE A 359 9.04 -0.26 7.63
CA ILE A 359 10.06 0.74 7.27
C ILE A 359 9.95 1.16 5.81
N SER A 360 10.45 2.35 5.51
CA SER A 360 10.67 2.82 4.15
C SER A 360 11.94 2.22 3.54
N THR A 361 12.09 2.38 2.23
CA THR A 361 13.32 2.04 1.50
C THR A 361 14.48 3.01 1.78
N TYR A 362 14.27 4.10 2.53
CA TYR A 362 15.29 5.11 2.78
C TYR A 362 16.27 4.67 3.86
N THR A 363 17.52 4.46 3.45
CA THR A 363 18.62 4.10 4.35
C THR A 363 19.82 5.02 4.23
N LYS A 364 19.92 5.79 3.14
CA LYS A 364 21.07 6.67 2.85
C LYS A 364 20.65 8.03 2.35
N ASN A 365 21.36 9.06 2.79
CA ASN A 365 21.20 10.43 2.29
C ASN A 365 21.84 10.62 0.90
N ALA A 366 21.79 11.85 0.38
CA ALA A 366 22.31 12.19 -0.95
C ALA A 366 23.84 12.02 -1.09
N GLU A 367 24.58 12.04 0.02
CA GLU A 367 26.04 11.81 0.07
C GLU A 367 26.38 10.31 0.23
N GLY A 368 25.37 9.46 0.34
CA GLY A 368 25.53 8.01 0.55
C GLY A 368 25.85 7.62 1.99
N VAL A 369 25.65 8.53 2.95
CA VAL A 369 25.81 8.29 4.39
C VAL A 369 24.51 7.71 4.94
N ASP A 370 24.65 6.72 5.84
CA ASP A 370 23.51 6.09 6.51
C ASP A 370 22.67 7.14 7.26
N ASP A 371 21.37 7.16 7.00
CA ASP A 371 20.42 8.16 7.50
C ASP A 371 19.08 7.48 7.83
N VAL A 372 18.68 7.59 9.10
CA VAL A 372 17.48 6.95 9.65
C VAL A 372 16.28 7.89 9.78
N SER A 373 16.41 9.15 9.34
CA SER A 373 15.39 10.20 9.52
C SER A 373 14.01 9.85 8.96
N LEU A 374 13.97 9.04 7.89
CA LEU A 374 12.72 8.55 7.29
C LEU A 374 12.67 7.01 7.26
N LEU A 375 13.37 6.35 8.20
CA LEU A 375 13.38 4.88 8.27
C LEU A 375 11.98 4.35 8.54
N ASP A 376 11.30 4.84 9.58
CA ASP A 376 9.93 4.41 9.88
C ASP A 376 8.91 5.07 8.96
N ILE A 377 8.01 4.27 8.39
CA ILE A 377 6.97 4.81 7.50
C ILE A 377 5.97 5.71 8.26
N THR A 378 5.82 5.49 9.58
CA THR A 378 4.97 6.31 10.46
C THR A 378 5.48 7.75 10.57
N THR A 379 6.79 7.98 10.49
CA THR A 379 7.38 9.33 10.55
C THR A 379 6.82 10.22 9.44
N ILE A 380 6.86 9.75 8.20
CA ILE A 380 6.38 10.56 7.07
C ILE A 380 4.85 10.68 7.05
N ARG A 381 4.12 9.64 7.48
CA ARG A 381 2.66 9.68 7.64
C ARG A 381 2.25 10.73 8.68
N THR A 382 3.01 10.82 9.77
CA THR A 382 2.78 11.80 10.83
C THR A 382 3.02 13.22 10.32
N LEU A 383 4.14 13.46 9.64
CA LEU A 383 4.43 14.77 9.04
C LEU A 383 3.36 15.21 8.02
N ASP A 384 2.83 14.28 7.22
CA ASP A 384 1.74 14.58 6.29
C ASP A 384 0.44 14.94 7.01
N TYR A 385 0.14 14.28 8.13
CA TYR A 385 -1.04 14.60 8.94
C TYR A 385 -0.91 15.94 9.65
N VAL A 386 0.26 16.25 10.24
CA VAL A 386 0.57 17.57 10.82
C VAL A 386 0.39 18.67 9.76
N ARG A 387 0.93 18.46 8.56
CA ARG A 387 0.76 19.38 7.43
C ARG A 387 -0.71 19.61 7.09
N LYS A 388 -1.49 18.53 6.98
CA LYS A 388 -2.93 18.59 6.71
C LYS A 388 -3.66 19.42 7.78
N ALA A 389 -3.41 19.12 9.06
CA ALA A 389 -4.04 19.80 10.19
C ALA A 389 -3.73 21.31 10.22
N CYS A 390 -2.46 21.68 10.06
CA CYS A 390 -2.03 23.07 10.01
C CYS A 390 -2.65 23.81 8.82
N ARG A 391 -2.60 23.23 7.62
CA ARG A 391 -3.17 23.84 6.41
C ARG A 391 -4.66 24.09 6.53
N GLU A 392 -5.43 23.09 6.98
CA GLU A 392 -6.88 23.22 7.14
C GLU A 392 -7.24 24.25 8.21
N ARG A 393 -6.49 24.31 9.33
CA ARG A 393 -6.68 25.35 10.35
C ARG A 393 -6.49 26.74 9.76
N ILE A 394 -5.40 26.98 9.03
CA ILE A 394 -5.12 28.29 8.43
C ILE A 394 -6.18 28.67 7.39
N ALA A 395 -6.57 27.73 6.51
CA ALA A 395 -7.58 27.97 5.49
C ALA A 395 -8.95 28.34 6.08
N LEU A 396 -9.34 27.71 7.20
CA LEU A 396 -10.61 27.99 7.89
C LEU A 396 -10.58 29.30 8.69
N ARG A 397 -9.45 29.62 9.34
CA ARG A 397 -9.34 30.74 10.29
C ARG A 397 -8.97 32.06 9.64
N PHE A 398 -8.21 32.04 8.54
CA PHE A 398 -7.72 33.23 7.86
C PHE A 398 -8.13 33.31 6.38
N PRO A 399 -9.39 33.02 6.01
CA PRO A 399 -9.82 33.12 4.62
C PRO A 399 -9.89 34.59 4.20
N ARG A 400 -9.05 34.98 3.24
CA ARG A 400 -8.97 36.35 2.68
C ARG A 400 -8.68 37.43 3.76
N ASP A 401 -8.05 37.03 4.87
CA ASP A 401 -7.69 37.95 5.95
C ASP A 401 -6.67 38.99 5.48
N LYS A 402 -6.74 40.20 6.04
CA LYS A 402 -5.74 41.24 5.77
C LYS A 402 -4.44 40.91 6.51
N LEU A 403 -3.31 41.05 5.82
CA LEU A 403 -1.99 40.97 6.45
C LEU A 403 -1.68 42.27 7.22
N SER A 404 -2.23 42.38 8.42
CA SER A 404 -1.98 43.47 9.38
C SER A 404 -0.77 43.15 10.28
N SER A 405 -0.29 44.11 11.08
CA SER A 405 0.78 43.87 12.05
C SER A 405 0.41 42.82 13.11
N ARG A 406 -0.88 42.53 13.28
CA ARG A 406 -1.43 41.58 14.27
C ARG A 406 -1.66 40.18 13.70
N THR A 407 -1.57 40.04 12.38
CA THR A 407 -1.84 38.77 11.71
C THR A 407 -0.80 37.69 12.03
N PRO A 408 0.52 37.98 12.09
CA PRO A 408 1.53 36.99 12.47
C PRO A 408 1.25 36.33 13.84
N ASP A 409 0.99 37.14 14.88
CA ASP A 409 0.71 36.62 16.23
C ASP A 409 -0.55 35.76 16.28
N ARG A 410 -1.61 36.15 15.54
CA ARG A 410 -2.84 35.36 15.43
C ARG A 410 -2.58 34.02 14.74
N VAL A 411 -1.83 34.01 13.63
CA VAL A 411 -1.48 32.79 12.90
C VAL A 411 -0.63 31.87 13.77
N ARG A 412 0.38 32.42 14.45
CA ARG A 412 1.22 31.68 15.40
C ARG A 412 0.39 31.04 16.51
N SER A 413 -0.58 31.78 17.07
CA SER A 413 -1.48 31.24 18.10
C SER A 413 -2.33 30.07 17.61
N GLU A 414 -2.86 30.14 16.38
CA GLU A 414 -3.68 29.05 15.82
C GLU A 414 -2.84 27.83 15.42
N LEU A 415 -1.62 28.02 14.92
CA LEU A 415 -0.70 26.92 14.66
C LEU A 415 -0.28 26.23 15.96
N LEU A 416 0.01 27.01 17.00
CA LEU A 416 0.35 26.46 18.31
C LEU A 416 -0.82 25.67 18.93
N ASP A 417 -2.07 26.16 18.79
CA ASP A 417 -3.27 25.40 19.19
C ASP A 417 -3.40 24.07 18.44
N VAL A 418 -3.03 24.01 17.15
CA VAL A 418 -2.99 22.74 16.41
C VAL A 418 -1.94 21.81 16.96
N LEU A 419 -0.73 22.30 17.24
CA LEU A 419 0.36 21.49 17.78
C LEU A 419 0.01 20.91 19.16
N TYR A 420 -0.54 21.70 20.09
CA TYR A 420 -0.98 21.15 21.38
C TYR A 420 -2.07 20.08 21.23
N LYS A 421 -2.99 20.22 20.28
CA LYS A 421 -4.00 19.18 20.02
C LYS A 421 -3.40 17.91 19.42
N LEU A 422 -2.34 18.05 18.63
CA LEU A 422 -1.60 16.90 18.12
C LEU A 422 -0.82 16.22 19.26
N GLU A 423 -0.31 16.97 20.23
CA GLU A 423 0.33 16.46 21.45
C GLU A 423 -0.67 15.75 22.38
N GLU A 424 -1.88 16.30 22.56
CA GLU A 424 -2.97 15.64 23.29
C GLU A 424 -3.36 14.27 22.69
N LEU A 425 -3.12 14.07 21.40
CA LEU A 425 -3.34 12.79 20.70
C LEU A 425 -2.07 11.93 20.56
N GLU A 426 -0.97 12.32 21.20
CA GLU A 426 0.32 11.60 21.11
C GLU A 426 0.87 11.45 19.68
N ILE A 427 0.59 12.44 18.81
CA ILE A 427 1.09 12.47 17.43
C ILE A 427 2.42 13.23 17.34
N VAL A 428 2.55 14.30 18.12
CA VAL A 428 3.80 15.06 18.32
C VAL A 428 4.05 15.21 19.81
N GLU A 429 5.29 15.48 20.22
CA GLU A 429 5.65 15.67 21.62
C GLU A 429 6.41 16.99 21.86
N GLU A 430 6.60 17.33 23.13
CA GLU A 430 7.45 18.44 23.58
C GLU A 430 7.09 19.79 22.93
N VAL A 431 5.80 20.06 22.70
CA VAL A 431 5.34 21.28 21.99
C VAL A 431 5.70 22.53 22.77
N GLU A 432 5.59 22.52 24.11
CA GLU A 432 5.98 23.67 24.93
C GLU A 432 7.50 23.93 24.88
N ALA A 433 8.32 22.87 24.94
CA ALA A 433 9.77 22.99 24.85
C ALA A 433 10.20 23.54 23.47
N ASN A 434 9.51 23.10 22.42
CA ASN A 434 9.80 23.46 21.04
C ASN A 434 9.13 24.76 20.56
N LYS A 435 8.27 25.37 21.38
CA LYS A 435 7.48 26.57 21.05
C LYS A 435 8.29 27.76 20.56
N ALA A 436 9.51 27.95 21.06
CA ALA A 436 10.40 29.02 20.61
C ALA A 436 10.83 28.86 19.14
N MET A 437 10.83 27.63 18.62
CA MET A 437 11.14 27.33 17.22
C MET A 437 9.95 27.53 16.28
N LEU A 438 8.73 27.68 16.81
CA LEU A 438 7.56 28.08 16.01
C LEU A 438 7.66 29.56 15.66
N ILE A 439 8.12 29.85 14.45
CA ILE A 439 8.32 31.19 13.92
C ILE A 439 7.20 31.49 12.93
N VAL A 440 6.63 32.70 13.01
CA VAL A 440 5.69 33.24 12.02
C VAL A 440 6.04 34.71 11.79
N GLU A 441 6.48 35.05 10.59
CA GLU A 441 6.97 36.39 10.26
C GLU A 441 6.63 36.83 8.85
N ARG A 442 6.77 38.13 8.58
CA ARG A 442 6.55 38.68 7.24
C ARG A 442 7.78 38.42 6.38
N ASP A 443 7.55 38.11 5.11
CA ASP A 443 8.63 38.03 4.14
C ASP A 443 9.29 39.41 3.99
N SER A 444 10.62 39.43 3.87
CA SER A 444 11.41 40.66 3.77
C SER A 444 11.36 41.31 2.39
N GLN A 445 10.94 40.58 1.36
CA GLN A 445 10.86 40.98 -0.04
C GLN A 445 9.41 41.13 -0.52
N ASP A 446 8.52 40.21 -0.13
CA ASP A 446 7.10 40.27 -0.47
C ASP A 446 6.24 40.76 0.72
N VAL A 447 5.83 42.02 0.63
CA VAL A 447 4.99 42.69 1.63
C VAL A 447 3.63 42.03 1.86
N ASN A 448 3.18 41.16 0.94
CA ASN A 448 1.91 40.42 1.03
C ASN A 448 2.07 38.98 1.52
N ARG A 449 3.29 38.55 1.88
CA ARG A 449 3.59 37.17 2.27
C ARG A 449 3.89 37.04 3.77
N LEU A 450 3.44 35.91 4.32
CA LEU A 450 3.70 35.48 5.68
C LEU A 450 4.33 34.09 5.63
N ASP A 451 5.46 33.93 6.30
CA ASP A 451 6.22 32.69 6.37
C ASP A 451 6.11 32.07 7.77
N ALA A 452 6.18 30.74 7.82
CA ALA A 452 6.13 30.01 9.08
C ALA A 452 7.13 28.85 9.08
N ALA A 453 7.86 28.69 10.19
CA ALA A 453 8.64 27.50 10.51
C ALA A 453 7.91 26.75 11.62
N ILE A 454 7.52 25.49 11.37
CA ILE A 454 6.69 24.69 12.27
C ILE A 454 7.53 23.52 12.79
N PRO A 455 7.99 23.54 14.06
CA PRO A 455 8.70 22.40 14.65
C PRO A 455 7.72 21.24 14.84
N CYS A 456 8.13 20.03 14.43
CA CYS A 456 7.34 18.82 14.55
C CYS A 456 8.23 17.73 15.15
N ASP A 457 8.18 17.59 16.47
CA ASP A 457 8.83 16.49 17.17
C ASP A 457 7.86 15.30 17.16
N VAL A 458 8.12 14.32 16.31
CA VAL A 458 7.19 13.22 16.03
C VAL A 458 7.31 12.19 17.15
N VAL A 459 6.17 11.79 17.73
CA VAL A 459 6.15 10.68 18.70
C VAL A 459 6.58 9.41 17.98
N ASN A 460 7.68 8.83 18.47
CA ASN A 460 8.28 7.66 17.86
C ASN A 460 7.61 6.37 18.36
N GLY A 461 7.64 5.34 17.51
CA GLY A 461 7.17 4.02 17.88
C GLY A 461 8.02 3.37 18.96
N LEU A 462 7.38 2.79 19.98
CA LEU A 462 8.07 1.93 20.95
C LEU A 462 8.37 0.55 20.33
N HIS A 463 9.41 0.48 19.50
CA HIS A 463 9.80 -0.75 18.80
C HIS A 463 10.60 -1.73 19.67
N VAL A 464 11.37 -1.24 20.65
CA VAL A 464 12.27 -2.06 21.48
C VAL A 464 12.18 -1.64 22.94
N PHE A 465 11.88 -2.60 23.81
CA PHE A 465 12.06 -2.47 25.26
C PHE A 465 13.27 -3.30 25.70
N ALA A 466 14.23 -2.67 26.37
CA ALA A 466 15.42 -3.33 26.91
C ALA A 466 15.51 -3.07 28.42
N GLY A 467 15.46 -4.15 29.22
CA GLY A 467 15.58 -4.09 30.67
C GLY A 467 16.74 -4.94 31.18
N ARG A 468 17.48 -4.43 32.16
CA ARG A 468 18.47 -5.19 32.94
C ARG A 468 17.85 -5.50 34.31
N ILE A 469 17.84 -6.77 34.71
CA ILE A 469 17.39 -7.19 36.04
C ILE A 469 18.63 -7.36 36.90
N ASP A 470 18.76 -6.51 37.93
CA ASP A 470 19.87 -6.57 38.88
C ASP A 470 19.45 -7.41 40.10
N LEU A 471 20.26 -8.40 40.45
CA LEU A 471 20.06 -9.22 41.64
C LEU A 471 20.35 -8.38 42.88
N LEU A 472 19.34 -8.20 43.72
CA LEU A 472 19.46 -7.60 45.04
C LEU A 472 19.23 -8.71 46.08
N LEU A 473 20.21 -8.90 46.98
CA LEU A 473 20.15 -9.86 48.10
C LEU A 473 19.97 -9.13 49.44
#